data_AF-A0A965TX19-F1
#
_entry.id   AF-A0A965TX19-F1
#
_cell.length_a   1.000
_cell.length_b   1.000
_cell.length_c   1.000
_cell.angle_alpha   90.00
_cell.angle_beta   90.00
_cell.angle_gamma   90.00
#
_symmetry.space_group_name_H-M   'P 1'
#
loop_
_entity.id
_entity.type
_entity.pdbx_description
1 polymer ?
#
loop_
_entity_poly.entity_id
_entity_poly.type
_entity_poly.pdbx_seq_one_letter_code
_entity_poly.pdbx_strand_id
1 'polypeptide(L)'
;MDIRKKIGEELFLFDGAMGTMLQTYGMKAGQNPEALNLEDPELLSRIHREYVEAGAQFITTNTFGANAYKLQETGYSVTEVITAAVEIAKAATAGTGAKVALDIGPVGKMMKPIGLLDFDQAYDYFREQVMIGAAAGADLI
;
A
#
# COMPACT_ATOMS: atom_id res chain seq x y z
N MET A 1 0.83 -7.28 -19.48
CA MET A 1 2.29 -7.43 -19.54
C MET A 1 2.68 -8.48 -18.52
N ASP A 2 3.40 -9.53 -18.95
CA ASP A 2 3.89 -10.56 -18.04
C ASP A 2 5.22 -10.09 -17.44
N ILE A 3 5.16 -9.46 -16.25
CA ILE A 3 6.31 -8.82 -15.60
C ILE A 3 7.46 -9.83 -15.42
N ARG A 4 7.15 -11.09 -15.09
CA ARG A 4 8.15 -12.14 -14.83
C ARG A 4 9.07 -12.39 -16.00
N LYS A 5 8.56 -12.28 -17.24
CA LYS A 5 9.36 -12.50 -18.46
C LYS A 5 10.33 -11.37 -18.77
N LYS A 6 10.10 -10.20 -18.21
CA LYS A 6 10.83 -8.97 -18.55
C LYS A 6 11.80 -8.53 -17.44
N ILE A 7 11.74 -9.16 -16.26
CA ILE A 7 12.74 -8.96 -15.20
C ILE A 7 14.12 -9.35 -15.74
N GLY A 8 15.07 -8.40 -15.69
CA GLY A 8 16.43 -8.58 -16.21
C GLY A 8 16.62 -8.17 -17.67
N GLU A 9 15.53 -7.89 -18.40
CA GLU A 9 15.56 -7.38 -19.77
C GLU A 9 15.17 -5.90 -19.85
N GLU A 10 14.21 -5.48 -19.01
CA GLU A 10 13.70 -4.12 -18.96
C GLU A 10 13.97 -3.47 -17.59
N LEU A 11 14.17 -2.15 -17.60
CA LEU A 11 14.17 -1.34 -16.38
C LEU A 11 12.72 -1.01 -16.02
N PHE A 12 12.34 -1.30 -14.76
CA PHE A 12 11.05 -0.90 -14.21
C PHE A 12 11.21 0.27 -13.27
N LEU A 13 10.46 1.34 -13.53
CA LEU A 13 10.43 2.52 -12.67
C LEU A 13 9.24 2.44 -11.70
N PHE A 14 9.55 2.36 -10.42
CA PHE A 14 8.58 2.47 -9.33
C PHE A 14 8.40 3.94 -8.92
N ASP A 15 7.33 4.20 -8.19
CA ASP A 15 7.06 5.48 -7.57
C ASP A 15 8.01 5.80 -6.41
N GLY A 16 7.80 6.97 -5.80
CA GLY A 16 8.59 7.46 -4.68
C GLY A 16 7.88 7.28 -3.32
N ALA A 17 8.37 7.99 -2.31
CA ALA A 17 7.88 7.86 -0.94
C ALA A 17 6.49 8.49 -0.70
N MET A 18 5.48 7.66 -0.44
CA MET A 18 4.13 8.10 -0.03
C MET A 18 4.16 8.97 1.25
N GLY A 19 4.86 8.53 2.30
CA GLY A 19 4.90 9.26 3.58
C GLY A 19 5.45 10.68 3.47
N THR A 20 6.47 10.90 2.63
CA THR A 20 7.04 12.22 2.37
C THR A 20 6.08 13.12 1.60
N MET A 21 5.34 12.56 0.65
CA MET A 21 4.30 13.28 -0.08
C MET A 21 3.16 13.70 0.86
N LEU A 22 2.69 12.80 1.71
CA LEU A 22 1.67 13.11 2.71
C LEU A 22 2.10 14.24 3.66
N GLN A 23 3.35 14.23 4.14
CA GLN A 23 3.90 15.33 4.94
C GLN A 23 3.93 16.66 4.17
N THR A 24 4.31 16.62 2.89
CA THR A 24 4.31 17.79 2.00
C THR A 24 2.91 18.38 1.84
N TYR A 25 1.89 17.52 1.81
CA TYR A 25 0.47 17.89 1.77
C TYR A 25 -0.14 18.19 3.15
N GLY A 26 0.68 18.24 4.21
CA GLY A 26 0.27 18.73 5.53
C GLY A 26 -0.22 17.66 6.50
N MET A 27 0.03 16.37 6.22
CA MET A 27 -0.21 15.30 7.21
C MET A 27 0.58 15.57 8.49
N LYS A 28 -0.12 15.56 9.62
CA LYS A 28 0.46 15.83 10.95
C LYS A 28 1.11 14.59 11.52
N ALA A 29 2.12 14.81 12.37
CA ALA A 29 2.72 13.73 13.16
C ALA A 29 1.64 13.05 14.02
N GLY A 30 1.68 11.72 14.05
CA GLY A 30 0.74 10.88 14.82
C GLY A 30 -0.54 10.50 14.08
N GLN A 31 -0.81 11.06 12.89
CA GLN A 31 -1.87 10.52 12.03
C GLN A 31 -1.42 9.17 11.44
N ASN A 32 -2.39 8.26 11.26
CA ASN A 32 -2.16 7.00 10.56
C ASN A 32 -2.29 7.24 9.05
N PRO A 33 -1.22 7.07 8.25
CA PRO A 33 -1.26 7.32 6.81
C PRO A 33 -2.33 6.48 6.09
N GLU A 34 -2.51 5.23 6.50
CA GLU A 34 -3.41 4.29 5.84
C GLU A 34 -4.90 4.61 6.12
N ALA A 35 -5.22 5.30 7.22
CA ALA A 35 -6.57 5.82 7.47
C ALA A 35 -7.01 6.86 6.43
N LEU A 36 -6.06 7.59 5.83
CA LEU A 36 -6.37 8.59 4.80
C LEU A 36 -6.96 7.98 3.53
N ASN A 37 -6.81 6.67 3.30
CA ASN A 37 -7.51 5.99 2.21
C ASN A 37 -9.04 6.11 2.33
N LEU A 38 -9.55 6.28 3.55
CA LEU A 38 -10.98 6.44 3.84
C LEU A 38 -11.33 7.90 4.14
N GLU A 39 -10.41 8.64 4.76
CA GLU A 39 -10.66 10.02 5.23
C GLU A 39 -10.40 11.08 4.16
N ASP A 40 -9.44 10.86 3.25
CA ASP A 40 -9.07 11.80 2.18
C ASP A 40 -8.60 11.07 0.90
N PRO A 41 -9.47 10.29 0.25
CA PRO A 41 -9.12 9.48 -0.93
C PRO A 41 -8.66 10.34 -2.12
N GLU A 42 -9.11 11.59 -2.21
CA GLU A 42 -8.72 12.50 -3.29
C GLU A 42 -7.26 12.93 -3.18
N LEU A 43 -6.76 13.15 -1.95
CA LEU A 43 -5.34 13.40 -1.71
C LEU A 43 -4.47 12.22 -2.19
N LEU A 44 -4.85 10.98 -1.85
CA LEU A 44 -4.11 9.79 -2.28
C LEU A 44 -4.16 9.63 -3.81
N SER A 45 -5.34 9.81 -4.41
CA SER A 45 -5.50 9.77 -5.86
C SER A 45 -4.60 10.78 -6.56
N ARG A 46 -4.51 12.00 -6.00
CA ARG A 46 -3.61 13.05 -6.50
C ARG A 46 -2.14 12.63 -6.43
N ILE A 47 -1.66 12.14 -5.28
CA ILE A 47 -0.26 11.72 -5.12
C ILE A 47 0.09 10.60 -6.11
N HIS A 48 -0.78 9.60 -6.28
CA HIS A 48 -0.57 8.54 -7.27
C HIS A 48 -0.48 9.08 -8.70
N ARG A 49 -1.38 10.00 -9.09
CA ARG A 49 -1.32 10.66 -10.40
C ARG A 49 -0.02 11.43 -10.61
N GLU A 50 0.45 12.15 -9.60
CA GLU A 50 1.72 12.88 -9.67
C GLU A 50 2.91 11.95 -9.94
N TYR A 51 2.95 10.75 -9.35
CA TYR A 51 3.99 9.76 -9.66
C TYR A 51 3.85 9.17 -11.07
N VAL A 52 2.62 8.87 -11.51
CA VAL A 52 2.39 8.37 -12.86
C VAL A 52 2.78 9.41 -13.91
N GLU A 53 2.44 10.68 -13.69
CA GLU A 53 2.84 11.82 -14.55
C GLU A 53 4.36 12.02 -14.57
N ALA A 54 5.05 11.75 -13.45
CA ALA A 54 6.51 11.76 -13.37
C ALA A 54 7.17 10.55 -14.06
N GLY A 55 6.40 9.59 -14.57
CA GLY A 55 6.87 8.44 -15.35
C GLY A 55 6.88 7.11 -14.61
N ALA A 56 6.34 7.03 -13.39
CA ALA A 56 6.25 5.77 -12.66
C ALA A 56 5.41 4.75 -13.46
N GLN A 57 5.97 3.57 -13.66
CA GLN A 57 5.30 2.43 -14.30
C GLN A 57 4.64 1.53 -13.26
N PHE A 58 5.05 1.65 -12.00
CA PHE A 58 4.49 0.93 -10.87
C PHE A 58 4.22 1.95 -9.76
N ILE A 59 3.00 1.95 -9.24
CA ILE A 59 2.68 2.68 -8.02
C ILE A 59 2.45 1.69 -6.87
N THR A 60 2.87 2.07 -5.68
CA THR A 60 2.68 1.32 -4.44
C THR A 60 1.44 1.86 -3.73
N THR A 61 0.52 0.99 -3.30
CA THR A 61 -0.67 1.41 -2.55
C THR A 61 -0.28 2.02 -1.21
N ASN A 62 -1.08 2.96 -0.69
CA ASN A 62 -0.90 3.49 0.66
C ASN A 62 -1.33 2.47 1.74
N THR A 63 -0.59 1.36 1.85
CA THR A 63 -0.91 0.20 2.69
C THR A 63 0.27 -0.37 3.47
N PHE A 64 1.43 0.30 3.47
CA PHE A 64 2.66 -0.17 4.13
C PHE A 64 2.42 -0.65 5.58
N GLY A 65 1.62 0.08 6.34
CA GLY A 65 1.22 -0.24 7.71
C GLY A 65 -0.15 -0.88 7.87
N ALA A 66 -0.87 -1.22 6.80
CA ALA A 66 -2.28 -1.65 6.86
C ALA A 66 -2.44 -3.11 7.34
N ASN A 67 -2.11 -3.40 8.60
CA ASN A 67 -2.35 -4.68 9.25
C ASN A 67 -3.17 -4.51 10.54
N ALA A 68 -3.80 -5.61 10.98
CA ALA A 68 -4.71 -5.58 12.11
C ALA A 68 -4.07 -5.18 13.46
N TYR A 69 -2.74 -5.11 13.59
CA TYR A 69 -2.09 -4.53 14.78
C TYR A 69 -1.93 -3.01 14.67
N LYS A 70 -1.51 -2.49 13.52
CA LYS A 70 -1.30 -1.05 13.31
C LYS A 70 -2.59 -0.25 13.15
N LEU A 71 -3.68 -0.91 12.74
CA LEU A 71 -4.99 -0.26 12.54
C LEU A 71 -5.89 -0.28 13.79
N GLN A 72 -5.46 -0.86 14.92
CA GLN A 72 -6.32 -1.06 16.10
C GLN A 72 -6.93 0.23 16.66
N GLU A 73 -6.24 1.36 16.50
CA GLU A 73 -6.65 2.66 17.05
C GLU A 73 -7.37 3.55 16.02
N THR A 74 -7.47 3.13 14.75
CA THR A 74 -8.10 3.94 13.69
C THR A 74 -9.61 3.76 13.64
N GLY A 75 -10.14 2.63 14.12
CA GLY A 75 -11.55 2.27 14.02
C GLY A 75 -11.95 1.66 12.67
N TYR A 76 -11.00 1.48 11.74
CA TYR A 76 -11.23 0.86 10.43
C TYR A 76 -10.64 -0.54 10.37
N SER A 77 -11.29 -1.43 9.62
CA SER A 77 -10.79 -2.78 9.36
C SER A 77 -9.69 -2.80 8.30
N VAL A 78 -8.88 -3.87 8.30
CA VAL A 78 -7.86 -4.12 7.27
C VAL A 78 -8.49 -4.20 5.89
N THR A 79 -9.66 -4.83 5.78
CA THR A 79 -10.41 -4.96 4.53
C THR A 79 -10.84 -3.61 3.97
N GLU A 80 -11.42 -2.73 4.79
CA GLU A 80 -11.84 -1.39 4.34
C GLU A 80 -10.64 -0.59 3.83
N VAL A 81 -9.56 -0.56 4.61
CA VAL A 81 -8.36 0.22 4.30
C VAL A 81 -7.69 -0.27 3.02
N ILE A 82 -7.40 -1.57 2.90
CA ILE A 82 -6.69 -2.10 1.73
C ILE A 82 -7.56 -2.05 0.47
N THR A 83 -8.86 -2.34 0.58
CA THR A 83 -9.77 -2.28 -0.57
C THR A 83 -9.81 -0.86 -1.13
N ALA A 84 -10.02 0.14 -0.27
CA ALA A 84 -10.02 1.55 -0.67
C ALA A 84 -8.68 1.97 -1.30
N ALA A 85 -7.56 1.60 -0.67
CA ALA A 85 -6.23 1.94 -1.18
C ALA A 85 -5.97 1.39 -2.59
N VAL A 86 -6.33 0.12 -2.83
CA VAL A 86 -6.19 -0.49 -4.15
C VAL A 86 -7.12 0.19 -5.15
N GLU A 87 -8.39 0.43 -4.81
CA GLU A 87 -9.34 1.11 -5.70
C GLU A 87 -8.87 2.51 -6.12
N ILE A 88 -8.37 3.30 -5.16
CA ILE A 88 -7.81 4.64 -5.43
C ILE A 88 -6.63 4.56 -6.40
N ALA A 89 -5.69 3.65 -6.16
CA ALA A 89 -4.52 3.44 -7.01
C ALA A 89 -4.91 2.96 -8.42
N LYS A 90 -5.88 2.04 -8.53
CA LYS A 90 -6.40 1.57 -9.84
C LYS A 90 -7.11 2.69 -10.59
N ALA A 91 -7.87 3.54 -9.91
CA ALA A 91 -8.50 4.71 -10.53
C ALA A 91 -7.46 5.72 -11.00
N ALA A 92 -6.42 6.00 -10.20
CA ALA A 92 -5.34 6.92 -10.55
C ALA A 92 -4.48 6.43 -11.74
N THR A 93 -4.43 5.12 -11.96
CA THR A 93 -3.71 4.48 -13.09
C THR A 93 -4.62 4.11 -14.26
N ALA A 94 -5.92 4.39 -14.16
CA ALA A 94 -6.87 4.03 -15.21
C ALA A 94 -6.52 4.75 -16.52
N GLY A 95 -6.44 4.01 -17.62
CA GLY A 95 -6.04 4.54 -18.92
C GLY A 95 -4.52 4.79 -19.05
N THR A 96 -3.73 4.52 -18.00
CA THR A 96 -2.27 4.54 -18.05
C THR A 96 -1.74 3.12 -18.16
N GLY A 97 -0.51 2.96 -18.67
CA GLY A 97 0.16 1.66 -18.72
C GLY A 97 0.69 1.20 -17.35
N ALA A 98 0.52 2.02 -16.31
CA ALA A 98 1.09 1.78 -15.00
C ALA A 98 0.35 0.64 -14.26
N LYS A 99 1.06 0.04 -13.31
CA LYS A 99 0.64 -1.12 -12.51
C LYS A 99 0.54 -0.76 -11.05
N VAL A 100 -0.37 -1.41 -10.34
CA VAL A 100 -0.57 -1.19 -8.90
C VAL A 100 0.03 -2.35 -8.12
N ALA A 101 1.03 -2.06 -7.29
CA ALA A 101 1.63 -2.97 -6.35
C ALA A 101 1.01 -2.78 -4.95
N LEU A 102 0.60 -3.87 -4.32
CA LEU A 102 0.19 -3.85 -2.93
C LEU A 102 1.43 -3.68 -2.05
N ASP A 103 1.53 -2.56 -1.35
CA ASP A 103 2.65 -2.32 -0.44
C ASP A 103 2.39 -2.95 0.93
N ILE A 104 3.29 -3.82 1.37
CA ILE A 104 3.21 -4.51 2.66
C ILE A 104 4.53 -4.30 3.40
N GLY A 105 4.48 -3.44 4.42
CA GLY A 105 5.55 -3.26 5.38
C GLY A 105 5.51 -4.28 6.53
N PRO A 106 6.45 -4.19 7.47
CA PRO A 106 6.48 -5.07 8.64
C PRO A 106 5.28 -4.82 9.56
N VAL A 107 4.86 -5.87 10.28
CA VAL A 107 3.77 -5.82 11.27
C VAL A 107 3.97 -4.71 12.30
N GLY A 108 5.22 -4.43 12.69
CA GLY A 108 5.55 -3.45 13.74
C GLY A 108 5.69 -4.06 15.13
N LYS A 109 5.80 -5.39 15.22
CA LYS A 109 6.13 -6.14 16.44
C LYS A 109 7.39 -6.98 16.22
N MET A 110 8.17 -7.13 17.29
CA MET A 110 9.31 -8.04 17.30
C MET A 110 8.83 -9.50 17.43
N MET A 111 9.43 -10.38 16.63
CA MET A 111 9.20 -11.83 16.67
C MET A 111 9.84 -12.47 17.91
N LYS A 112 9.29 -13.59 18.38
CA LYS A 112 9.96 -14.43 19.38
C LYS A 112 11.33 -14.93 18.88
N PRO A 113 12.33 -15.09 19.76
CA PRO A 113 12.25 -14.93 21.23
C PRO A 113 12.44 -13.49 21.74
N ILE A 114 12.72 -12.52 20.86
CA ILE A 114 13.06 -11.14 21.26
C ILE A 114 11.80 -10.35 21.64
N GLY A 115 10.68 -10.59 20.95
CA GLY A 115 9.39 -9.97 21.24
C GLY A 115 8.30 -10.99 21.53
N LEU A 116 7.06 -10.57 21.28
CA LEU A 116 5.86 -11.33 21.62
C LEU A 116 5.14 -11.90 20.40
N LEU A 117 5.52 -11.51 19.18
CA LEU A 117 4.85 -11.96 17.97
C LEU A 117 5.27 -13.39 17.63
N ASP A 118 4.29 -14.29 17.58
CA ASP A 118 4.45 -15.66 17.11
C ASP A 118 4.46 -15.73 15.58
N PHE A 119 5.10 -16.77 15.03
CA PHE A 119 5.19 -16.97 13.58
C PHE A 119 3.81 -17.09 12.93
N ASP A 120 2.93 -17.93 13.49
CA ASP A 120 1.59 -18.14 12.93
C ASP A 120 0.77 -16.85 12.97
N GLN A 121 0.92 -16.06 14.04
CA GLN A 121 0.27 -14.75 14.14
C GLN A 121 0.80 -13.75 13.11
N ALA A 122 2.12 -13.73 12.88
CA ALA A 122 2.71 -12.92 11.82
C ALA A 122 2.22 -13.35 10.44
N TYR A 123 2.18 -14.66 10.19
CA TYR A 123 1.65 -15.24 8.96
C TYR A 123 0.19 -14.83 8.73
N ASP A 124 -0.66 -14.90 9.75
CA ASP A 124 -2.06 -14.51 9.62
C ASP A 124 -2.24 -13.03 9.27
N TYR A 125 -1.44 -12.13 9.85
CA TYR A 125 -1.44 -10.72 9.47
C TYR A 125 -1.09 -10.52 7.99
N PHE A 126 0.01 -11.13 7.51
CA PHE A 126 0.41 -10.99 6.11
C PHE A 126 -0.58 -11.66 5.16
N ARG A 127 -1.10 -12.84 5.52
CA ARG A 127 -2.10 -13.57 4.75
C ARG A 127 -3.35 -12.73 4.56
N GLU A 128 -3.86 -12.09 5.61
CA GLU A 128 -5.02 -11.22 5.53
C GLU A 128 -4.80 -10.11 4.49
N GLN A 129 -3.69 -9.37 4.60
CA GLN A 129 -3.34 -8.28 3.68
C GLN A 129 -3.25 -8.75 2.22
N VAL A 130 -2.52 -9.85 1.99
CA VAL A 130 -2.31 -10.44 0.66
C VAL A 130 -3.62 -10.87 0.01
N MET A 131 -4.48 -11.56 0.78
CA MET A 131 -5.75 -12.06 0.26
C MET A 131 -6.71 -10.91 -0.10
N ILE A 132 -6.76 -9.86 0.73
CA ILE A 132 -7.59 -8.68 0.47
C ILE A 132 -7.08 -7.93 -0.76
N GLY A 133 -5.78 -7.60 -0.82
CA GLY A 133 -5.23 -6.83 -1.93
C GLY A 133 -5.29 -7.59 -3.26
N ALA A 134 -5.10 -8.91 -3.25
CA ALA A 134 -5.32 -9.74 -4.43
C ALA A 134 -6.79 -9.73 -4.88
N ALA A 135 -7.74 -9.84 -3.94
CA ALA A 135 -9.16 -9.78 -4.25
C ALA A 135 -9.60 -8.39 -4.76
N ALA A 136 -8.99 -7.32 -4.26
CA ALA A 136 -9.24 -5.94 -4.70
C ALA A 136 -8.61 -5.60 -6.07
N GLY A 137 -7.74 -6.46 -6.60
CA GLY A 137 -7.20 -6.33 -7.97
C GLY A 137 -5.84 -5.64 -8.08
N ALA A 138 -5.02 -5.70 -7.03
CA ALA A 138 -3.59 -5.37 -7.13
C ALA A 138 -2.91 -6.24 -8.22
N ASP A 139 -2.03 -5.65 -9.03
CA ASP A 139 -1.34 -6.34 -10.12
C ASP A 139 -0.16 -7.21 -9.60
N LEU A 140 0.41 -6.84 -8.44
CA LEU A 140 1.50 -7.52 -7.75
C LEU A 140 1.52 -7.17 -6.26
N ILE A 141 2.36 -7.88 -5.50
CA ILE A 141 2.65 -7.70 -4.08
C ILE A 141 4.16 -7.74 -3.93
#